data_AF-A0A4P9X8J1-F1
#
_entry.id   AF-A0A4P9X8J1-F1
#
_cell.length_a   1.000
_cell.length_b   1.000
_cell.length_c   1.000
_cell.angle_alpha   90.00
_cell.angle_beta   90.00
_cell.angle_gamma   90.00
#
_symmetry.space_group_name_H-M   'P 1'
#
loop_
_entity.id
_entity.type
_entity.pdbx_description
1 polymer ?
#
loop_
_entity_poly.entity_id
_entity_poly.type
_entity_poly.pdbx_seq_one_letter_code
_entity_poly.pdbx_strand_id
1 'polypeptide(L)'
;MLVPPTGRHDARSPVPPGPFGAQPYSEAERAALDAKLDQYLGPEYHSLRASGGAGSVHYLEGWQAIQLANEVFGATGWSCQILDARFDYREQREGRVNAGFSVHLRITLRDGTFREDFGYGQIENARSQGAAYAKIRKEATTDAMKRALRQFGQVLGNCIYDKAYVKAI
;
A
#
# COMPACT_ATOMS: atom_id res chain seq x y z
N MET A 1 22.43 13.45 -4.25
CA MET A 1 22.86 14.62 -3.46
C MET A 1 21.63 15.53 -3.37
N LEU A 2 20.97 15.63 -2.22
CA LEU A 2 19.77 16.45 -2.06
C LEU A 2 20.20 17.90 -1.79
N VAL A 3 19.66 18.86 -2.53
CA VAL A 3 19.89 20.29 -2.34
C VAL A 3 18.72 20.85 -1.52
N PRO A 4 18.96 21.51 -0.37
CA PRO A 4 17.88 22.07 0.43
C PRO A 4 17.29 23.33 -0.22
N PRO A 5 15.99 23.62 -0.05
CA PRO A 5 15.40 24.87 -0.49
C PRO A 5 15.84 26.03 0.41
N THR A 6 16.27 27.13 -0.20
CA THR A 6 16.56 28.40 0.46
C THR A 6 15.26 29.19 0.64
N GLY A 7 14.77 29.26 1.87
CA GLY A 7 13.64 30.13 2.23
C GLY A 7 13.54 30.27 3.75
N ARG A 8 13.57 31.52 4.24
CA ARG A 8 13.34 31.85 5.66
C ARG A 8 11.85 31.65 5.98
N HIS A 9 11.54 30.75 6.90
CA HIS A 9 10.21 30.66 7.51
C HIS A 9 10.21 31.35 8.87
N ASP A 10 9.22 32.23 9.08
CA ASP A 10 8.94 32.90 10.34
C ASP A 10 8.74 31.91 11.48
N ALA A 11 9.52 32.09 12.55
CA ALA A 11 9.54 31.23 13.72
C ALA A 11 8.39 31.54 14.68
N ARG A 12 7.20 30.97 14.42
CA ARG A 12 6.38 30.48 15.53
C ARG A 12 6.86 29.06 15.80
N SER A 13 7.47 28.83 16.97
CA SER A 13 7.87 27.49 17.38
C SER A 13 6.64 26.58 17.31
N PRO A 14 6.59 25.57 16.43
CA PRO A 14 5.45 24.67 16.37
C PRO A 14 5.41 23.89 17.68
N VAL A 15 4.21 23.80 18.27
CA VAL A 15 3.97 22.84 19.35
C VAL A 15 4.44 21.48 18.84
N PRO A 16 5.33 20.77 19.57
CA PRO A 16 5.81 19.48 19.12
C PRO A 16 4.59 18.57 18.90
N PRO A 17 4.49 17.91 17.73
CA PRO A 17 3.36 17.04 17.46
C PRO A 17 3.30 15.96 18.56
N GLY A 18 2.09 15.66 19.05
CA GLY A 18 1.86 14.61 20.03
C GLY A 18 2.31 13.23 19.51
N PRO A 19 2.26 12.16 20.31
CA PRO A 19 2.64 10.84 19.83
C PRO A 19 1.83 10.44 18.59
N PHE A 20 2.45 9.72 17.67
CA PHE A 20 1.76 9.18 16.49
C PHE A 20 0.58 8.32 16.93
N GLY A 21 -0.58 8.50 16.29
CA GLY A 21 -1.82 7.83 16.67
C GLY A 21 -2.68 8.60 17.69
N ALA A 22 -2.25 9.80 18.10
CA ALA A 22 -2.99 10.65 19.04
C ALA A 22 -3.16 12.10 18.54
N GLN A 23 -2.89 12.36 17.26
CA GLN A 23 -2.95 13.70 16.66
C GLN A 23 -4.22 13.85 15.81
N PRO A 24 -5.33 14.40 16.36
CA PRO A 24 -6.56 14.54 15.61
C PRO A 24 -6.40 15.52 14.44
N TYR A 25 -7.07 15.22 13.32
CA TYR A 25 -7.25 16.19 12.24
C TYR A 25 -8.26 17.26 12.67
N SER A 26 -7.95 18.53 12.42
CA SER A 26 -8.94 19.61 12.44
C SER A 26 -10.00 19.38 11.35
N GLU A 27 -11.15 20.05 11.46
CA GLU A 27 -12.23 19.93 10.46
C GLU A 27 -11.75 20.29 9.04
N ALA A 28 -10.96 21.36 8.92
CA ALA A 28 -10.39 21.78 7.63
C ALA A 28 -9.41 20.75 7.05
N GLU A 29 -8.55 20.15 7.88
CA GLU A 29 -7.63 19.11 7.42
C GLU A 29 -8.38 17.83 7.04
N ARG A 30 -9.44 17.48 7.77
CA ARG A 30 -10.29 16.31 7.46
C ARG A 30 -11.01 16.50 6.14
N ALA A 31 -11.64 17.66 5.92
CA ALA A 31 -12.28 17.97 4.65
C ALA A 31 -11.30 17.96 3.47
N ALA A 32 -10.08 18.49 3.66
CA ALA A 32 -9.03 18.42 2.64
C ALA A 32 -8.54 16.99 2.38
N LEU A 33 -8.45 16.15 3.43
CA LEU A 33 -8.08 14.75 3.32
C LEU A 33 -9.16 13.96 2.55
N ASP A 34 -10.43 14.13 2.92
CA ASP A 34 -11.56 13.47 2.26
C ASP A 34 -11.59 13.86 0.76
N ALA A 35 -11.44 15.16 0.45
CA ALA A 35 -11.37 15.64 -0.93
C ALA A 35 -10.20 15.07 -1.75
N LYS A 36 -9.07 14.74 -1.11
CA LYS A 36 -7.96 14.03 -1.77
C LYS A 36 -8.29 12.55 -1.98
N LEU A 37 -8.85 11.89 -0.97
CA LEU A 37 -9.17 10.47 -1.00
C LEU A 37 -10.25 10.12 -2.04
N ASP A 38 -11.16 11.06 -2.32
CA ASP A 38 -12.21 10.93 -3.34
C ASP A 38 -11.72 11.09 -4.78
N GLN A 39 -10.49 11.54 -5.01
CA GLN A 39 -9.91 11.65 -6.35
C GLN A 39 -9.67 10.27 -6.96
N TYR A 40 -9.70 10.20 -8.29
CA TYR A 40 -9.41 8.97 -9.02
C TYR A 40 -7.97 9.01 -9.52
N LEU A 41 -7.36 7.84 -9.68
CA LEU A 41 -6.02 7.73 -10.26
C LEU A 41 -5.99 8.26 -11.69
N GLY A 42 -4.91 8.97 -12.06
CA GLY A 42 -4.63 9.27 -13.47
C GLY A 42 -4.20 8.01 -14.24
N PRO A 43 -4.30 8.00 -15.59
CA PRO A 43 -3.91 6.88 -16.47
C PRO A 43 -2.46 6.40 -16.24
N GLU A 44 -1.57 7.28 -15.78
CA GLU A 44 -0.16 6.99 -15.47
C GLU A 44 0.05 6.03 -14.28
N TYR A 45 -0.95 5.85 -13.43
CA TYR A 45 -0.90 4.95 -12.27
C TYR A 45 -1.41 3.53 -12.56
N HIS A 46 -1.78 3.25 -13.82
CA HIS A 46 -2.35 1.97 -14.22
C HIS A 46 -1.30 1.10 -14.91
N SER A 47 -0.86 0.06 -14.20
CA SER A 47 -0.08 -1.01 -14.82
C SER A 47 -1.01 -2.14 -15.27
N LEU A 48 -0.70 -2.76 -16.41
CA LEU A 48 -1.43 -3.91 -16.94
C LEU A 48 -0.65 -5.19 -16.69
N ARG A 49 -1.33 -6.22 -16.21
CA ARG A 49 -0.81 -7.60 -16.23
C ARG A 49 -1.73 -8.48 -17.05
N ALA A 50 -1.16 -9.46 -17.75
CA ALA A 50 -1.94 -10.51 -18.39
C ALA A 50 -2.70 -11.31 -17.33
N SER A 51 -4.02 -11.45 -17.51
CA SER A 51 -4.81 -12.47 -16.81
C SER A 51 -4.64 -13.80 -17.55
N GLY A 52 -4.89 -14.95 -16.90
CA GLY A 52 -4.82 -16.28 -17.53
C GLY A 52 -5.83 -16.55 -18.67
N GLY A 53 -6.46 -15.50 -19.23
CA GLY A 53 -7.35 -15.52 -20.39
C GLY A 53 -7.08 -14.32 -21.32
N ALA A 54 -8.02 -13.95 -22.19
CA ALA A 54 -7.86 -12.88 -23.18
C ALA A 54 -7.93 -11.43 -22.62
N GLY A 55 -7.77 -11.25 -21.31
CA GLY A 55 -7.95 -9.97 -20.62
C GLY A 55 -6.70 -9.52 -19.88
N SER A 56 -6.53 -8.21 -19.75
CA SER A 56 -5.57 -7.60 -18.83
C SER A 56 -6.27 -7.19 -17.53
N VAL A 57 -5.52 -7.15 -16.43
CA VAL A 57 -5.97 -6.62 -15.14
C VAL A 57 -5.14 -5.40 -14.81
N HIS A 58 -5.83 -4.28 -14.56
CA HIS A 58 -5.21 -3.06 -14.05
C HIS A 58 -4.76 -3.28 -12.62
N TYR A 59 -3.56 -2.81 -12.27
CA TYR A 59 -3.06 -2.84 -10.92
C TYR A 59 -2.16 -1.63 -10.63
N LEU A 60 -2.13 -1.24 -9.36
CA LEU A 60 -1.21 -0.23 -8.83
C LEU A 60 0.09 -0.91 -8.38
N GLU A 61 1.23 -0.39 -8.80
CA GLU A 61 2.53 -0.88 -8.34
C GLU A 61 2.77 -0.51 -6.87
N GLY A 62 3.56 -1.33 -6.16
CA GLY A 62 3.80 -1.12 -4.72
C GLY A 62 4.47 0.22 -4.41
N TRP A 63 5.41 0.66 -5.26
CA TRP A 63 6.10 1.94 -5.07
C TRP A 63 5.16 3.14 -5.29
N GLN A 64 4.24 3.05 -6.26
CA GLN A 64 3.25 4.09 -6.52
C GLN A 64 2.29 4.23 -5.34
N ALA A 65 1.85 3.10 -4.76
CA ALA A 65 1.01 3.12 -3.56
C ALA A 65 1.70 3.82 -2.37
N ILE A 66 3.01 3.63 -2.19
CA ILE A 66 3.80 4.31 -1.15
C ILE A 66 3.89 5.81 -1.44
N GLN A 67 4.14 6.21 -2.68
CA GLN A 67 4.21 7.63 -3.06
C GLN A 67 2.87 8.33 -2.84
N LEU A 68 1.78 7.72 -3.31
CA LEU A 68 0.43 8.25 -3.11
C LEU A 68 0.08 8.38 -1.62
N ALA A 69 0.43 7.37 -0.79
CA ALA A 69 0.23 7.46 0.65
C ALA A 69 1.02 8.63 1.27
N ASN A 70 2.26 8.87 0.82
CA ASN A 70 3.06 10.00 1.26
C ASN A 70 2.51 11.36 0.79
N GLU A 71 1.90 11.43 -0.40
CA GLU A 71 1.28 12.66 -0.92
C GLU A 71 -0.06 12.99 -0.25
N VAL A 72 -0.85 11.95 0.05
CA VAL A 72 -2.17 12.07 0.66
C VAL A 72 -2.05 12.34 2.16
N PHE A 73 -1.30 11.51 2.89
CA PHE A 73 -1.20 11.56 4.34
C PHE A 73 0.01 12.36 4.86
N GLY A 74 1.03 12.58 4.01
CA GLY A 74 2.34 13.05 4.44
C GLY A 74 3.24 11.90 4.91
N ALA A 75 4.55 12.01 4.69
CA ALA A 75 5.52 10.94 5.01
C ALA A 75 5.54 10.51 6.49
N THR A 76 5.09 11.37 7.40
CA THR A 76 4.96 11.09 8.85
C THR A 76 3.50 10.90 9.29
N GLY A 77 2.54 10.96 8.36
CA GLY A 77 1.11 10.91 8.63
C GLY A 77 0.51 9.52 8.62
N TRP A 78 1.28 8.50 8.19
CA TRP A 78 0.87 7.11 8.16
C TRP A 78 2.00 6.18 8.62
N SER A 79 1.62 4.99 9.09
CA SER A 79 2.55 3.91 9.44
C SER A 79 2.02 2.58 8.92
N CYS A 80 2.93 1.63 8.71
CA CYS A 80 2.62 0.29 8.22
C CYS A 80 3.19 -0.75 9.20
N GLN A 81 2.35 -1.64 9.71
CA GLN A 81 2.71 -2.66 10.70
C GLN A 81 2.24 -4.05 10.26
N ILE A 82 3.16 -5.01 10.27
CA ILE A 82 2.81 -6.44 10.14
C ILE A 82 2.31 -6.93 11.49
N LEU A 83 1.06 -7.43 11.53
CA LEU A 83 0.42 -7.98 12.72
C LEU A 83 0.66 -9.48 12.84
N ASP A 84 0.53 -10.21 11.74
CA ASP A 84 0.80 -11.65 11.64
C ASP A 84 1.42 -11.98 10.27
N ALA A 85 2.26 -13.00 10.21
CA ALA A 85 2.88 -13.45 8.97
C ALA A 85 3.24 -14.94 9.05
N ARG A 86 2.64 -15.76 8.19
CA ARG A 86 2.77 -17.21 8.28
C ARG A 86 2.72 -17.91 6.92
N PHE A 87 3.30 -19.09 6.88
CA PHE A 87 3.07 -20.03 5.79
C PHE A 87 1.71 -20.68 5.97
N ASP A 88 0.90 -20.68 4.92
CA ASP A 88 -0.34 -21.47 4.89
C ASP A 88 -0.06 -22.88 4.39
N TYR A 89 0.88 -23.03 3.46
CA TYR A 89 1.46 -24.32 3.09
C TYR A 89 2.92 -24.17 2.63
N ARG A 90 3.67 -25.26 2.77
CA ARG A 90 5.04 -25.40 2.28
C ARG A 90 5.27 -26.84 1.87
N GLU A 91 5.55 -27.05 0.59
CA GLU A 91 5.83 -28.37 0.03
C GLU A 91 7.17 -28.34 -0.71
N GLN A 92 7.93 -29.42 -0.57
CA GLN A 92 9.14 -29.66 -1.33
C GLN A 92 9.09 -31.07 -1.92
N ARG A 93 9.11 -31.16 -3.25
CA ARG A 93 9.10 -32.44 -3.99
C ARG A 93 10.16 -32.37 -5.08
N GLU A 94 11.03 -33.38 -5.16
CA GLU A 94 12.05 -33.48 -6.22
C GLU A 94 12.92 -32.22 -6.39
N GLY A 95 13.28 -31.58 -5.27
CA GLY A 95 14.05 -30.33 -5.27
C GLY A 95 13.27 -29.09 -5.74
N ARG A 96 11.94 -29.21 -5.94
CA ARG A 96 11.03 -28.11 -6.28
C ARG A 96 10.22 -27.68 -5.07
N VAL A 97 10.07 -26.37 -4.90
CA VAL A 97 9.37 -25.76 -3.78
C VAL A 97 8.06 -25.16 -4.26
N ASN A 98 6.97 -25.51 -3.58
CA ASN A 98 5.66 -24.87 -3.68
C ASN A 98 5.32 -24.30 -2.31
N ALA A 99 4.92 -23.03 -2.23
CA ALA A 99 4.59 -22.42 -0.95
C ALA A 99 3.61 -21.26 -1.11
N GLY A 100 2.75 -21.12 -0.10
CA GLY A 100 1.83 -20.00 0.09
C GLY A 100 2.12 -19.30 1.41
N PHE A 101 2.08 -17.97 1.40
CA PHE A 101 2.41 -17.13 2.56
C PHE A 101 1.40 -15.99 2.70
N SER A 102 0.81 -15.89 3.89
CA SER A 102 -0.14 -14.84 4.25
C SER A 102 0.51 -13.82 5.18
N VAL A 103 0.17 -12.54 4.98
CA VAL A 103 0.54 -11.42 5.86
C VAL A 103 -0.71 -10.65 6.25
N HIS A 104 -0.97 -10.51 7.55
CA HIS A 104 -1.95 -9.58 8.11
C HIS A 104 -1.27 -8.26 8.43
N LEU A 105 -1.74 -7.16 7.86
CA LEU A 105 -1.08 -5.86 7.93
C LEU A 105 -2.07 -4.76 8.31
N ARG A 106 -1.60 -3.83 9.15
CA ARG A 106 -2.32 -2.62 9.56
C ARG A 106 -1.64 -1.37 8.99
N ILE A 107 -2.44 -0.49 8.42
CA ILE A 107 -2.08 0.90 8.15
C ILE A 107 -2.76 1.76 9.20
N THR A 108 -1.99 2.60 9.90
CA THR A 108 -2.49 3.54 10.92
C THR A 108 -2.15 4.97 10.50
N LEU A 109 -3.07 5.91 10.68
CA LEU A 109 -2.86 7.34 10.45
C LEU A 109 -2.46 8.07 11.73
N ARG A 110 -1.98 9.31 11.61
CA ARG A 110 -1.53 10.12 12.76
C ARG A 110 -2.61 10.34 13.83
N ASP A 111 -3.89 10.29 13.47
CA ASP A 111 -5.03 10.43 14.39
C ASP A 111 -5.44 9.12 15.07
N GLY A 112 -4.78 8.00 14.73
CA GLY A 112 -5.08 6.67 15.27
C GLY A 112 -6.07 5.87 14.45
N THR A 113 -6.70 6.46 13.42
CA THR A 113 -7.55 5.72 12.48
C THR A 113 -6.72 4.67 11.76
N PHE A 114 -7.23 3.44 11.65
CA PHE A 114 -6.52 2.37 10.97
C PHE A 114 -7.41 1.55 10.03
N ARG A 115 -6.75 0.85 9.09
CA ARG A 115 -7.33 -0.17 8.21
C ARG A 115 -6.41 -1.37 8.18
N GLU A 116 -7.00 -2.55 8.08
CA GLU A 116 -6.28 -3.81 8.04
C GLU A 116 -6.72 -4.64 6.86
N ASP A 117 -5.78 -5.39 6.30
CA ASP A 117 -6.11 -6.42 5.33
C ASP A 117 -5.07 -7.54 5.36
N PHE A 118 -5.42 -8.63 4.70
CA PHE A 118 -4.49 -9.72 4.42
C PHE A 118 -3.92 -9.55 3.02
N GLY A 119 -2.65 -9.91 2.84
CA GLY A 119 -2.02 -10.05 1.54
C GLY A 119 -1.43 -11.43 1.36
N TYR A 120 -1.30 -11.84 0.11
CA TYR A 120 -0.91 -13.20 -0.22
C TYR A 120 0.23 -13.25 -1.23
N GLY A 121 1.18 -14.15 -1.00
CA GLY A 121 2.27 -14.43 -1.89
C GLY A 121 2.36 -15.94 -2.12
N GLN A 122 2.49 -16.33 -3.37
CA GLN A 122 2.59 -17.75 -3.74
C GLN A 122 3.70 -18.00 -4.75
N ILE A 123 4.20 -19.22 -4.72
CA ILE A 123 5.17 -19.70 -5.69
C ILE A 123 5.00 -21.19 -5.90
N GLU A 124 5.14 -21.60 -7.15
CA GLU A 124 5.08 -22.98 -7.58
C GLU A 124 6.35 -23.35 -8.35
N ASN A 125 6.77 -24.60 -8.22
CA ASN A 125 7.88 -25.22 -8.96
C ASN A 125 9.23 -24.47 -8.87
N ALA A 126 9.49 -23.81 -7.75
CA ALA A 126 10.71 -23.04 -7.56
C ALA A 126 11.93 -23.94 -7.29
N ARG A 127 13.06 -23.65 -7.94
CA ARG A 127 14.29 -24.45 -7.80
C ARG A 127 15.10 -24.17 -6.53
N SER A 128 14.86 -23.02 -5.89
CA SER A 128 15.60 -22.59 -4.70
C SER A 128 14.62 -22.17 -3.62
N GLN A 129 14.69 -22.84 -2.47
CA GLN A 129 13.84 -22.54 -1.31
C GLN A 129 14.06 -21.13 -0.78
N GLY A 130 15.32 -20.67 -0.69
CA GLY A 130 15.64 -19.33 -0.21
C GLY A 130 15.06 -18.25 -1.11
N ALA A 131 15.24 -18.38 -2.44
CA ALA A 131 14.67 -17.44 -3.40
C ALA A 131 13.14 -17.46 -3.41
N ALA A 132 12.55 -18.67 -3.29
CA ALA A 132 11.10 -18.85 -3.21
C ALA A 132 10.50 -18.12 -2.01
N TYR A 133 11.06 -18.34 -0.82
CA TYR A 133 10.58 -17.74 0.42
C TYR A 133 10.78 -16.23 0.44
N ALA A 134 11.89 -15.74 -0.10
CA ALA A 134 12.13 -14.30 -0.24
C ALA A 134 11.09 -13.64 -1.17
N LYS A 135 10.75 -14.27 -2.30
CA LYS A 135 9.73 -13.75 -3.23
C LYS A 135 8.36 -13.67 -2.57
N ILE A 136 7.84 -14.79 -2.03
CA ILE A 136 6.46 -14.84 -1.52
C ILE A 136 6.26 -13.93 -0.32
N ARG A 137 7.27 -13.77 0.56
CA ARG A 137 7.17 -12.85 1.71
C ARG A 137 7.09 -11.39 1.25
N LYS A 138 7.90 -11.00 0.26
CA LYS A 138 7.87 -9.65 -0.32
C LYS A 138 6.55 -9.37 -1.04
N GLU A 139 6.07 -10.35 -1.80
CA GLU A 139 4.79 -10.27 -2.52
C GLU A 139 3.61 -10.14 -1.56
N ALA A 140 3.50 -11.03 -0.57
CA ALA A 140 2.43 -11.00 0.43
C ALA A 140 2.41 -9.69 1.22
N THR A 141 3.58 -9.19 1.63
CA THR A 141 3.69 -7.92 2.38
C THR A 141 3.25 -6.74 1.52
N THR A 142 3.69 -6.69 0.25
CA THR A 142 3.32 -5.60 -0.67
C THR A 142 1.83 -5.64 -1.01
N ASP A 143 1.27 -6.84 -1.21
CA ASP A 143 -0.15 -7.03 -1.46
C ASP A 143 -0.99 -6.57 -0.27
N ALA A 144 -0.62 -6.98 0.96
CA ALA A 144 -1.33 -6.61 2.18
C ALA A 144 -1.36 -5.08 2.37
N MET A 145 -0.20 -4.43 2.14
CA MET A 145 -0.08 -2.97 2.21
C MET A 145 -1.01 -2.27 1.20
N LYS A 146 -1.00 -2.70 -0.07
CA LYS A 146 -1.88 -2.11 -1.10
C LYS A 146 -3.36 -2.30 -0.77
N ARG A 147 -3.72 -3.47 -0.25
CA ARG A 147 -5.10 -3.82 0.11
C ARG A 147 -5.60 -3.04 1.33
N ALA A 148 -4.75 -2.83 2.33
CA ALA A 148 -5.07 -1.96 3.46
C ALA A 148 -5.18 -0.47 3.03
N LEU A 149 -4.28 0.01 2.17
CA LEU A 149 -4.29 1.40 1.67
C LEU A 149 -5.55 1.74 0.87
N ARG A 150 -6.01 0.85 -0.03
CA ARG A 150 -7.20 1.14 -0.84
C ARG A 150 -8.48 1.36 0.00
N GLN A 151 -8.54 0.84 1.22
CA GLN A 151 -9.71 1.00 2.09
C GLN A 151 -9.89 2.45 2.59
N PHE A 152 -8.91 3.32 2.39
CA PHE A 152 -9.02 4.74 2.72
C PHE A 152 -9.67 5.59 1.62
N GLY A 153 -9.56 5.22 0.35
CA GLY A 153 -10.12 6.06 -0.72
C GLY A 153 -9.81 5.61 -2.15
N GLN A 154 -10.45 6.27 -3.10
CA GLN A 154 -10.34 6.00 -4.54
C GLN A 154 -8.91 6.17 -5.04
N VAL A 155 -8.25 7.27 -4.66
CA VAL A 155 -6.91 7.62 -5.12
C VAL A 155 -5.84 6.62 -4.63
N LEU A 156 -6.12 5.87 -3.56
CA LEU A 156 -5.21 4.84 -3.03
C LEU A 156 -5.43 3.47 -3.66
N GLY A 157 -6.08 3.43 -4.82
CA GLY A 157 -6.25 2.23 -5.64
C GLY A 157 -7.60 1.53 -5.50
N ASN A 158 -8.57 2.13 -4.79
CA ASN A 158 -9.93 1.58 -4.75
C ASN A 158 -10.64 1.74 -6.11
N CYS A 159 -10.33 2.79 -6.87
CA CYS A 159 -10.97 3.05 -8.16
C CYS A 159 -10.69 1.95 -9.19
N ILE A 160 -9.56 1.24 -9.09
CA ILE A 160 -9.16 0.15 -10.00
C ILE A 160 -10.15 -1.03 -9.95
N TYR A 161 -10.95 -1.14 -8.89
CA TYR A 161 -11.97 -2.18 -8.77
C TYR A 161 -13.32 -1.78 -9.38
N ASP A 162 -13.50 -0.50 -9.74
CA ASP A 162 -14.68 -0.04 -10.44
C ASP A 162 -14.55 -0.32 -11.95
N LYS A 163 -15.39 -1.24 -12.44
CA LYS A 163 -15.44 -1.64 -13.84
C LYS A 163 -15.82 -0.49 -14.77
N ALA A 164 -16.64 0.46 -14.33
CA ALA A 164 -17.03 1.60 -15.15
C ALA A 164 -15.85 2.54 -15.36
N TYR A 165 -15.14 2.85 -14.29
CA TYR A 165 -13.92 3.64 -14.34
C TYR A 165 -12.81 2.96 -15.17
N VAL A 166 -12.54 1.67 -14.94
CA VAL A 166 -11.53 0.91 -15.72
C VAL A 166 -11.88 0.85 -17.21
N LYS A 167 -13.15 0.89 -17.58
CA LYS A 167 -13.59 0.95 -18.99
C LYS A 167 -13.44 2.34 -19.62
N ALA A 168 -13.45 3.39 -18.80
CA ALA A 168 -13.41 4.78 -19.24
C ALA A 168 -11.99 5.33 -19.42
N ILE A 169 -10.99 4.65 -18.86
CA ILE A 169 -9.56 4.92 -19.06
C ILE A 169 -8.99 4.11 -20.23
#